data_AF-M2XWU0-F1
#
_entry.id   AF-M2XWU0-F1
#
_cell.length_a   1.000
_cell.length_b   1.000
_cell.length_c   1.000
_cell.angle_alpha   90.00
_cell.angle_beta   90.00
_cell.angle_gamma   90.00
#
_symmetry.space_group_name_H-M   'P 1'
#
loop_
_entity.id
_entity.type
_entity.pdbx_description
1 polymer ?
#
loop_
_entity_poly.entity_id
_entity_poly.type
_entity_poly.pdbx_seq_one_letter_code
_entity_poly.pdbx_strand_id
1 'polypeptide(L)'
;MWAEGGGLDPGILGDDPDGSAWDRRHHPDLGAGTVFGLILALVAVFLIIAALGVGQAAILTHRAGNAADLSALAAADTARGLRIGQPCEVAAELAELNGAEVLDCAVVGPEATTVDVEVGIDLPPSLSVFGQAHGRSRAGAPEDSPFS
;
A
#
# COMPACT_ATOMS: atom_id res chain seq x y z
N MET A 1 -8.17 -51.63 -93.94
CA MET A 1 -9.33 -51.57 -93.03
C MET A 1 -8.81 -51.99 -91.67
N TRP A 2 -8.67 -51.02 -90.77
CA TRP A 2 -8.02 -51.14 -89.46
C TRP A 2 -8.98 -51.71 -88.41
N ALA A 3 -8.44 -52.47 -87.47
CA ALA A 3 -8.85 -52.56 -86.07
C ALA A 3 -7.62 -53.16 -85.34
N GLU A 4 -6.65 -52.36 -84.86
CA GLU A 4 -6.70 -51.63 -83.57
C GLU A 4 -7.30 -52.53 -82.47
N GLY A 5 -6.61 -52.94 -81.42
CA GLY A 5 -5.27 -52.69 -80.92
C GLY A 5 -5.19 -53.46 -79.60
N GLY A 6 -4.13 -54.23 -79.41
CA GLY A 6 -3.87 -54.94 -78.16
C GLY A 6 -3.42 -53.99 -77.06
N GLY A 7 -3.63 -54.39 -75.81
CA GLY A 7 -3.07 -53.71 -74.64
C GLY A 7 -3.75 -54.15 -73.34
N LEU A 8 -3.30 -55.25 -72.77
CA LEU A 8 -3.43 -55.50 -71.33
C LEU A 8 -2.41 -54.60 -70.62
N ASP A 9 -2.86 -53.75 -69.70
CA ASP A 9 -2.03 -53.22 -68.63
C ASP A 9 -2.80 -53.31 -67.29
N PRO A 10 -2.54 -54.33 -66.44
CA PRO A 10 -2.91 -54.30 -65.04
C PRO A 10 -1.71 -53.74 -64.27
N GLY A 11 -1.66 -52.43 -64.11
CA GLY A 11 -0.53 -51.78 -63.46
C GLY A 11 -0.91 -50.48 -62.78
N ILE A 12 -0.82 -50.52 -61.44
CA ILE A 12 -0.58 -49.37 -60.55
C ILE A 12 -1.85 -48.55 -60.27
N LEU A 13 -2.69 -48.90 -59.29
CA LEU A 13 -2.47 -48.72 -57.84
C LEU A 13 -1.11 -48.09 -57.49
N GLY A 14 -1.04 -46.77 -57.61
CA GLY A 14 0.11 -45.96 -57.21
C GLY A 14 -0.39 -44.80 -56.37
N ASP A 15 -0.25 -44.97 -55.07
CA ASP A 15 -0.19 -44.00 -53.99
C ASP A 15 -0.85 -42.64 -54.24
N ASP A 16 -2.02 -42.46 -53.63
CA ASP A 16 -2.44 -41.14 -53.16
C ASP A 16 -1.45 -40.76 -52.03
N PRO A 17 -0.49 -39.84 -52.24
CA PRO A 17 0.45 -39.48 -51.21
C PRO A 17 -0.27 -38.51 -50.29
N ASP A 18 -0.82 -39.05 -49.21
CA ASP A 18 -1.05 -38.35 -47.96
C ASP A 18 -1.38 -36.85 -48.12
N GLY A 19 -2.58 -36.57 -48.64
CA GLY A 19 -3.20 -35.26 -48.53
C GLY A 19 -3.74 -34.98 -47.11
N SER A 20 -3.42 -35.79 -46.10
CA SER A 20 -3.81 -35.54 -44.70
C SER A 20 -2.98 -34.45 -44.03
N ALA A 21 -2.20 -33.72 -44.81
CA ALA A 21 -1.35 -32.63 -44.37
C ALA A 21 -2.10 -31.34 -44.01
N TRP A 22 -3.33 -31.37 -43.51
CA TRP A 22 -3.86 -30.29 -42.67
C TRP A 22 -4.81 -30.82 -41.60
N ASP A 23 -4.43 -31.89 -40.88
CA ASP A 23 -4.86 -31.99 -39.48
C ASP A 23 -4.18 -30.86 -38.69
N ARG A 24 -4.63 -29.62 -38.95
CA ARG A 24 -4.56 -28.54 -37.99
C ARG A 24 -5.42 -29.04 -36.84
N ARG A 25 -4.77 -29.79 -35.95
CA ARG A 25 -5.10 -29.88 -34.54
C ARG A 25 -5.26 -28.45 -34.07
N HIS A 26 -6.45 -27.90 -34.27
CA HIS A 26 -7.00 -26.86 -33.43
C HIS A 26 -7.11 -27.57 -32.10
N HIS A 27 -6.01 -27.57 -31.35
CA HIS A 27 -6.07 -27.73 -29.92
C HIS A 27 -7.15 -26.74 -29.50
N PRO A 28 -8.29 -27.21 -28.97
CA PRO A 28 -9.27 -26.31 -28.47
C PRO A 28 -8.58 -25.58 -27.31
N ASP A 29 -8.09 -24.37 -27.55
CA ASP A 29 -7.62 -23.42 -26.55
C ASP A 29 -8.82 -22.93 -25.70
N LEU A 30 -9.77 -23.81 -25.40
CA LEU A 30 -11.03 -23.56 -24.70
C LEU A 30 -10.84 -23.49 -23.17
N GLY A 31 -9.60 -23.49 -22.69
CA GLY A 31 -9.32 -23.47 -21.25
C GLY A 31 -8.09 -22.64 -20.86
N ALA A 32 -7.04 -22.59 -21.66
CA ALA A 32 -5.81 -21.91 -21.24
C ALA A 32 -6.03 -20.40 -21.06
N GLY A 33 -6.67 -19.73 -22.03
CA GLY A 33 -6.93 -18.29 -21.95
C GLY A 33 -7.86 -17.91 -20.79
N THR A 34 -8.88 -18.72 -20.50
CA THR A 34 -9.83 -18.48 -19.42
C THR A 34 -9.21 -18.76 -18.05
N VAL A 35 -8.38 -19.80 -17.91
CA VAL A 35 -7.63 -20.10 -16.69
C VAL A 35 -6.62 -19.01 -16.38
N PHE A 36 -5.83 -18.57 -17.37
CA PHE A 36 -4.91 -17.44 -17.19
C PHE A 36 -5.66 -16.14 -16.87
N GLY A 37 -6.78 -15.88 -17.54
CA GLY A 37 -7.63 -14.72 -17.24
C GLY A 37 -8.17 -14.74 -15.81
N LEU A 38 -8.63 -15.89 -15.33
CA LEU A 38 -9.08 -16.09 -13.94
C LEU A 38 -7.95 -15.88 -12.95
N ILE A 39 -6.76 -16.45 -13.20
CA ILE A 39 -5.60 -16.28 -12.33
C ILE A 39 -5.21 -14.80 -12.24
N LEU A 40 -5.10 -14.10 -13.38
CA LEU A 40 -4.77 -12.68 -13.41
C LEU A 40 -5.82 -11.83 -12.69
N ALA A 41 -7.11 -12.12 -12.89
CA ALA A 41 -8.19 -11.43 -12.19
C ALA A 41 -8.10 -11.65 -10.67
N LEU A 42 -7.87 -12.88 -10.22
CA LEU A 42 -7.72 -13.19 -8.79
C LEU A 42 -6.48 -12.51 -8.18
N VAL A 43 -5.35 -12.52 -8.90
CA VAL A 43 -4.13 -11.81 -8.48
C VAL A 43 -4.39 -10.31 -8.38
N ALA A 44 -5.05 -9.70 -9.38
CA ALA A 44 -5.38 -8.28 -9.35
C ALA A 44 -6.29 -7.93 -8.17
N VAL A 45 -7.35 -8.72 -7.93
CA VAL A 45 -8.24 -8.55 -6.78
C VAL A 45 -7.48 -8.69 -5.46
N PHE A 46 -6.60 -9.69 -5.34
CA PHE A 46 -5.77 -9.89 -4.17
C PHE A 46 -4.85 -8.69 -3.91
N LEU A 47 -4.19 -8.16 -4.96
CA LEU A 47 -3.33 -6.98 -4.85
C LEU A 47 -4.13 -5.74 -4.44
N ILE A 48 -5.35 -5.56 -4.96
CA ILE A 48 -6.24 -4.45 -4.56
C ILE A 48 -6.60 -4.58 -3.09
N ILE A 49 -7.00 -5.77 -2.63
CA ILE A 49 -7.34 -6.01 -1.20
C ILE A 49 -6.11 -5.76 -0.31
N ALA A 50 -4.94 -6.25 -0.71
CA ALA A 50 -3.70 -6.04 0.01
C ALA A 50 -3.34 -4.55 0.08
N ALA A 51 -3.43 -3.82 -1.04
CA ALA A 51 -3.16 -2.38 -1.09
C ALA A 51 -4.17 -1.59 -0.23
N LEU A 52 -5.44 -1.98 -0.23
CA LEU A 52 -6.45 -1.38 0.66
C LEU A 52 -6.14 -1.67 2.13
N GLY A 53 -5.73 -2.89 2.46
CA GLY A 53 -5.32 -3.28 3.82
C GLY A 53 -4.11 -2.47 4.31
N VAL A 54 -3.06 -2.34 3.48
CA VAL A 54 -1.90 -1.50 3.78
C VAL A 54 -2.30 -0.02 3.86
N GLY A 55 -3.21 0.44 3.00
CA GLY A 55 -3.73 1.80 3.04
C GLY A 55 -4.42 2.12 4.36
N GLN A 56 -5.23 1.20 4.90
CA GLN A 56 -5.86 1.38 6.22
C GLN A 56 -4.82 1.44 7.35
N ALA A 57 -3.79 0.58 7.29
CA ALA A 57 -2.70 0.60 8.28
C ALA A 57 -1.90 1.92 8.21
N ALA A 58 -1.59 2.39 7.01
CA ALA A 58 -0.86 3.64 6.80
C ALA A 58 -1.65 4.87 7.28
N ILE A 59 -2.98 4.89 7.07
CA ILE A 59 -3.83 5.99 7.56
C ILE A 59 -3.78 6.10 9.09
N LEU A 60 -3.74 4.98 9.81
CA LEU A 60 -3.65 4.98 11.27
C LEU A 60 -2.30 5.51 11.76
N THR A 61 -1.20 5.13 11.10
CA THR A 61 0.14 5.65 11.44
C THR A 61 0.28 7.14 11.12
N HIS A 62 -0.23 7.58 9.97
CA HIS A 62 -0.22 9.00 9.59
C HIS A 62 -1.04 9.87 10.54
N ARG A 63 -2.13 9.35 11.10
CA ARG A 63 -2.91 10.06 12.11
C ARG A 63 -2.14 10.28 13.40
N ALA A 64 -1.36 9.29 13.85
CA ALA A 64 -0.49 9.43 15.04
C ALA A 64 0.57 10.52 14.85
N GLY A 65 1.21 10.56 13.67
CA GLY A 65 2.18 11.61 13.34
C GLY A 65 1.56 13.01 13.32
N ASN A 66 0.43 13.18 12.60
CA ASN A 66 -0.24 14.48 12.51
C ASN A 66 -0.75 14.98 13.87
N ALA A 67 -1.22 14.07 14.74
CA ALA A 67 -1.64 14.41 16.10
C ALA A 67 -0.44 14.88 16.95
N ALA A 68 0.70 14.20 16.84
CA ALA A 68 1.94 14.59 17.52
C ALA A 68 2.39 16.00 17.11
N ASP A 69 2.37 16.31 15.81
CA ASP A 69 2.83 17.59 15.28
C ASP A 69 1.94 18.76 15.72
N LEU A 70 0.61 18.58 15.71
CA LEU A 70 -0.32 19.62 16.17
C LEU A 70 -0.20 19.88 17.68
N SER A 71 -0.02 18.81 18.46
CA SER A 71 0.16 18.90 19.91
C SER A 71 1.48 19.59 20.26
N ALA A 72 2.58 19.23 19.57
CA ALA A 72 3.88 19.86 19.75
C ALA A 72 3.85 21.36 19.37
N LEU A 73 3.21 21.73 18.27
CA LEU A 73 3.06 23.13 17.86
C LEU A 73 2.27 23.95 18.89
N ALA A 74 1.15 23.43 19.40
CA ALA A 74 0.36 24.12 20.42
C ALA A 74 1.10 24.26 21.76
N ALA A 75 1.91 23.27 22.12
CA ALA A 75 2.78 23.33 23.28
C ALA A 75 3.90 24.36 23.11
N ALA A 76 4.47 24.48 21.90
CA ALA A 76 5.44 25.51 21.60
C ALA A 76 4.82 26.92 21.62
N ASP A 77 3.59 27.09 21.11
CA ASP A 77 2.88 28.37 21.12
C ASP A 77 2.56 28.85 22.55
N THR A 78 2.15 27.92 23.42
CA THR A 78 1.92 28.21 24.84
C THR A 78 3.23 28.52 25.58
N ALA A 79 4.31 27.78 25.31
CA ALA A 79 5.64 28.08 25.86
C ALA A 79 6.14 29.47 25.44
N ARG A 80 5.81 29.93 24.23
CA ARG A 80 6.11 31.29 23.74
C ARG A 80 5.12 32.35 24.23
N GLY A 81 4.11 31.99 25.02
CA GLY A 81 3.08 32.91 25.50
C GLY A 81 2.09 33.38 24.43
N LEU A 82 2.06 32.75 23.25
CA LEU A 82 1.08 33.02 22.20
C LEU A 82 -0.31 32.44 22.55
N ARG A 83 -0.35 31.47 23.45
CA ARG A 83 -1.57 30.89 24.03
C ARG A 83 -1.47 30.83 25.55
N ILE A 84 -2.61 30.97 26.22
CA ILE A 84 -2.72 30.92 27.67
C ILE A 84 -2.86 29.46 28.10
N GLY A 85 -2.06 29.00 29.06
CA GLY A 85 -2.13 27.65 29.61
C GLY A 85 -0.76 27.08 29.95
N GLN A 86 -0.73 25.88 30.53
CA GLN A 86 0.52 25.12 30.70
C GLN A 86 0.81 24.32 29.41
N PRO A 87 2.04 24.32 28.89
CA PRO A 87 2.38 23.70 27.60
C PRO A 87 1.96 22.24 27.46
N CYS A 88 2.20 21.44 28.51
CA CYS A 88 1.86 20.02 28.50
C CYS A 88 0.36 19.74 28.67
N GLU A 89 -0.37 20.64 29.34
CA GLU A 89 -1.81 20.51 29.51
C GLU A 89 -2.53 20.77 28.19
N VAL A 90 -2.10 21.82 27.46
CA VAL A 90 -2.61 22.13 26.12
C VAL A 90 -2.23 21.06 25.10
N ALA A 91 -1.04 20.46 25.22
CA ALA A 91 -0.65 19.31 24.40
C ALA A 91 -1.55 18.10 24.64
N ALA A 92 -1.89 17.80 25.90
CA ALA A 92 -2.78 16.69 26.26
C ALA A 92 -4.20 16.89 25.73
N GLU A 93 -4.76 18.09 25.89
CA GLU A 93 -6.08 18.42 25.35
C GLU A 93 -6.13 18.25 23.83
N LEU A 94 -5.09 18.70 23.10
CA LEU A 94 -5.03 18.54 21.66
C LEU A 94 -4.83 17.08 21.23
N ALA A 95 -4.04 16.30 21.96
CA ALA A 95 -3.86 14.89 21.69
C ALA A 95 -5.20 14.14 21.83
N GLU A 96 -5.94 14.38 22.93
CA GLU A 96 -7.24 13.76 23.17
C GLU A 96 -8.26 14.09 22.09
N LEU A 97 -8.31 15.36 21.65
CA LEU A 97 -9.15 15.81 20.54
C LEU A 97 -8.85 15.08 19.22
N ASN A 98 -7.62 14.61 19.04
CA ASN A 98 -7.20 13.84 17.87
C ASN A 98 -7.28 12.31 18.08
N GLY A 99 -7.82 11.86 19.22
CA GLY A 99 -7.92 10.44 19.56
C GLY A 99 -6.56 9.80 19.89
N ALA A 100 -5.63 10.61 20.40
CA ALA A 100 -4.33 10.21 20.91
C ALA A 100 -4.23 10.55 22.40
N GLU A 101 -3.35 9.86 23.12
CA GLU A 101 -3.00 10.15 24.51
C GLU A 101 -1.55 10.62 24.58
N VAL A 102 -1.25 11.63 25.40
CA VAL A 102 0.15 12.04 25.64
C VAL A 102 0.80 11.01 26.57
N LEU A 103 1.87 10.39 26.09
CA LEU A 103 2.67 9.45 26.85
C LEU A 103 3.81 10.15 27.60
N ASP A 104 4.42 11.15 26.98
CA ASP A 104 5.47 11.97 27.58
C ASP A 104 5.39 13.41 27.05
N CYS A 105 5.68 14.37 27.92
CA CYS A 105 5.77 15.79 27.56
C CYS A 105 6.88 16.46 28.37
N ALA A 106 7.89 16.95 27.66
CA ALA A 106 9.03 17.61 28.27
C ALA A 106 9.29 18.95 27.58
N VAL A 107 9.29 20.03 28.37
CA VAL A 107 9.80 21.33 27.93
C VAL A 107 11.32 21.32 28.07
N VAL A 108 12.01 21.50 26.95
CA VAL A 108 13.47 21.40 26.79
C VAL A 108 14.06 22.70 26.24
N GLY A 109 15.36 22.91 26.48
CA GLY A 109 16.10 24.06 25.98
C GLY A 109 16.27 25.19 27.03
N PRO A 110 17.28 26.06 26.83
CA PRO A 110 17.72 27.04 27.82
C PRO A 110 16.68 28.12 28.15
N GLU A 111 15.80 28.45 27.19
CA GLU A 111 14.72 29.42 27.39
C GLU A 111 13.35 28.77 27.62
N ALA A 112 13.28 27.46 27.82
CA ALA A 112 12.01 26.71 27.92
C ALA A 112 11.09 26.90 26.69
N THR A 113 11.65 27.20 25.52
CA THR A 113 10.93 27.51 24.27
C THR A 113 10.79 26.32 23.32
N THR A 114 11.38 25.17 23.65
CA THR A 114 11.25 23.93 22.87
C THR A 114 10.47 22.90 23.69
N VAL A 115 9.55 22.17 23.06
CA VAL A 115 8.73 21.15 23.71
C VAL A 115 8.83 19.86 22.89
N ASP A 116 9.10 18.77 23.59
CA ASP A 116 9.10 17.40 23.07
C ASP A 116 7.81 16.73 23.56
N VAL A 117 6.99 16.24 22.63
CA VAL A 117 5.71 15.60 22.93
C VAL A 117 5.71 14.22 22.29
N GLU A 118 5.45 13.20 23.09
CA GLU A 118 5.22 11.83 22.65
C GLU A 118 3.74 11.49 22.86
N VAL A 119 3.08 11.04 21.79
CA VAL A 119 1.68 10.63 21.80
C VAL A 119 1.54 9.18 21.37
N GLY A 120 0.59 8.48 21.97
CA GLY A 120 0.17 7.13 21.59
C GLY A 120 -1.25 7.15 21.07
N ILE A 121 -1.53 6.44 19.97
CA ILE A 121 -2.89 6.13 19.55
C ILE A 121 -3.17 4.66 19.85
N ASP A 122 -4.20 4.40 20.64
CA ASP A 122 -4.75 3.06 20.80
C ASP A 122 -5.47 2.65 19.51
N LEU A 123 -4.99 1.55 18.92
CA LEU A 123 -5.63 0.99 17.75
C LEU A 123 -6.98 0.36 18.12
N PRO A 124 -7.97 0.38 17.21
CA PRO A 124 -9.25 -0.27 17.45
C PRO A 124 -9.06 -1.76 17.81
N PRO A 125 -9.99 -2.38 18.55
CA PRO A 125 -9.80 -3.71 19.12
C PRO A 125 -9.49 -4.79 18.07
N SER A 126 -9.94 -4.60 16.82
CA SER A 126 -9.65 -5.47 15.67
C SER A 126 -8.17 -5.48 15.25
N LEU A 127 -7.40 -4.46 15.63
CA LEU A 127 -5.99 -4.26 15.29
C LEU A 127 -5.09 -4.15 16.54
N SER A 128 -5.63 -4.41 17.74
CA SER A 128 -4.89 -4.36 19.01
C SER A 128 -3.67 -5.31 19.06
N VAL A 129 -3.65 -6.36 18.24
CA VAL A 129 -2.50 -7.28 18.07
C VAL A 129 -1.25 -6.57 17.51
N PHE A 130 -1.42 -5.44 16.83
CA PHE A 130 -0.31 -4.68 16.25
C PHE A 130 0.34 -3.70 17.25
N GLY A 131 -0.19 -3.59 18.47
CA GLY A 131 0.31 -2.67 19.50
C GLY A 131 -0.20 -1.23 19.32
N GLN A 132 0.33 -0.31 20.12
CA GLN A 132 0.04 1.13 20.03
C GLN A 132 0.88 1.77 18.92
N ALA A 133 0.28 2.73 18.20
CA ALA A 133 1.04 3.57 17.27
C ALA A 133 1.59 4.78 18.03
N HIS A 134 2.92 4.85 18.16
CA HIS A 134 3.60 5.95 18.83
C HIS A 134 4.04 7.01 17.81
N GLY A 135 3.85 8.29 18.15
CA GLY A 135 4.36 9.43 17.40
C GLY A 135 5.09 10.38 18.35
N ARG A 136 6.32 10.75 18.01
CA ARG A 136 7.11 11.73 18.78
C ARG A 136 7.40 12.93 17.89
N SER A 137 7.14 14.12 18.38
CA SER A 137 7.42 15.38 17.68
C SER A 137 8.02 16.41 18.62
N ARG A 138 8.96 17.20 18.10
CA ARG A 138 9.63 18.27 18.83
C ARG A 138 9.42 19.59 18.10
N ALA A 139 8.90 20.58 18.81
CA ALA A 139 8.68 21.92 18.28
C ALA A 139 9.33 22.96 19.21
N GLY A 140 10.06 23.92 18.65
CA GLY A 140 10.74 24.96 19.42
C GLY A 140 11.12 26.16 18.59
N ALA A 141 11.42 27.29 19.24
CA ALA A 141 12.02 28.43 18.54
C ALA A 141 13.41 28.03 18.05
N PRO A 142 13.82 28.45 16.84
CA PRO A 142 15.21 28.24 16.43
C PRO A 142 16.11 28.90 17.47
N GLU A 143 17.08 28.14 17.95
CA GLU A 143 18.14 28.68 18.78
C GLU A 143 18.86 29.76 17.98
N ASP A 144 18.94 30.97 18.53
CA ASP A 144 19.74 32.05 18.01
C ASP A 144 21.21 31.65 18.14
N SER A 145 21.73 31.04 17.07
CA SER A 145 23.16 30.76 17.00
C SER A 145 23.90 32.09 17.06
N PRO A 146 24.88 32.28 17.97
CA PRO A 146 25.61 33.55 18.14
C PRO A 146 26.56 33.90 16.98
N PHE A 147 26.34 33.33 15.79
CA PHE A 147 27.19 33.44 14.60
C PHE A 147 26.43 33.86 13.33
N SER A 148 25.26 34.52 13.44
CA SER A 148 24.62 35.21 12.29
C SER A 148 24.39 36.67 12.58
#